data_AF-A0A0R2H0M8-F1
#
_entry.id   AF-A0A0R2H0M8-F1
#
_cell.length_a   1.000
_cell.length_b   1.000
_cell.length_c   1.000
_cell.angle_alpha   90.00
_cell.angle_beta   90.00
_cell.angle_gamma   90.00
#
_symmetry.space_group_name_H-M   'P 1'
#
loop_
_entity.id
_entity.type
_entity.pdbx_description
1 polymer ?
#
loop_
_entity_poly.entity_id
_entity_poly.type
_entity_poly.pdbx_seq_one_letter_code
_entity_poly.pdbx_strand_id
1 'polypeptide(L)'
;MATKNVVVVGAGFAGITATRKLAKQLKGTDYQIVLIDKHSFMTYMTELHEVATGRVQPEHVRKDLGTLFHNDKNVKLVTAEVSDIDKDQKIVKTSIGDVPYEKLVLATGGTTNTFGTPGVEEFGFTLWSYEEALRLREHIEDVIRRGAVELDPAKRAAMLHIVVVGSGFTGAELAGELMDQRHSLALSNGLDEDEIKIDIIEAAPTILNMLTKRDLADKAEKHFEAHNVHIYKSTSVVEVKENAAVLKDGTEVPTQTLIWTAGVKAKDQGAQWGLDLGPGARFMADEYSRAVGYEDIYVSGDAAAYQDPKLADPNNKRAGWTPQTVEGAESASKTIVPNIVYDLTQKGQRKEFKGRYQGYAVSIGSRYAVGILYQIGNFKIGKSGIGLSGFFANMFKHVINIYFYLQIHSFYYLGHYLRDEFFNAPDGREPFFGWASRHANVLFTLPLRIVLGITWITFGSASVFAGSWIGVVMALIGWFMTFGLFTSVAGFVGIVMTFVLMAITRSDITLFLFAPASLAVMNGSGRVLGLDYWVMPWLERKLNITLHGKQKSVYNDYNKK
;
A
#
# COMPACT_ATOMS: atom_id res chain seq x y z
N MET A 1 -11.46 -45.40 -0.29
CA MET A 1 -10.07 -45.08 0.11
C MET A 1 -10.14 -43.80 0.91
N ALA A 2 -9.46 -43.70 2.06
CA ALA A 2 -9.43 -42.45 2.82
C ALA A 2 -8.88 -41.33 1.92
N THR A 3 -9.63 -40.23 1.81
CA THR A 3 -9.26 -39.06 1.02
C THR A 3 -8.03 -38.39 1.63
N LYS A 4 -6.88 -38.48 0.94
CA LYS A 4 -5.59 -37.90 1.35
C LYS A 4 -5.55 -36.39 1.10
N ASN A 5 -6.49 -35.66 1.70
CA ASN A 5 -6.66 -34.23 1.50
C ASN A 5 -6.08 -33.43 2.66
N VAL A 6 -5.25 -32.43 2.34
CA VAL A 6 -4.91 -31.35 3.26
C VAL A 6 -5.73 -30.14 2.84
N VAL A 7 -6.73 -29.78 3.64
CA VAL A 7 -7.63 -28.67 3.34
C VAL A 7 -7.08 -27.38 3.98
N VAL A 8 -7.03 -26.31 3.22
CA VAL A 8 -6.65 -24.97 3.68
C VAL A 8 -7.82 -24.04 3.44
N VAL A 9 -8.33 -23.41 4.50
CA VAL A 9 -9.46 -22.47 4.45
C VAL A 9 -8.94 -21.04 4.57
N GLY A 10 -9.15 -20.25 3.52
CA GLY A 10 -8.71 -18.86 3.39
C GLY A 10 -7.44 -18.74 2.54
N ALA A 11 -7.49 -17.93 1.49
CA ALA A 11 -6.40 -17.66 0.57
C ALA A 11 -5.75 -16.28 0.79
N GLY A 12 -5.62 -15.87 2.05
CA GLY A 12 -4.78 -14.72 2.43
C GLY A 12 -3.28 -15.09 2.50
N PHE A 13 -2.45 -14.18 3.04
CA PHE A 13 -1.01 -14.40 3.21
C PHE A 13 -0.66 -15.73 3.92
N ALA A 14 -1.39 -16.05 4.99
CA ALA A 14 -1.22 -17.29 5.75
C ALA A 14 -1.52 -18.53 4.89
N GLY A 15 -2.70 -18.58 4.28
CA GLY A 15 -3.16 -19.74 3.52
C GLY A 15 -2.35 -19.99 2.26
N ILE A 16 -1.99 -18.94 1.52
CA ILE A 16 -1.15 -19.07 0.31
C ILE A 16 0.26 -19.54 0.68
N THR A 17 0.85 -18.96 1.71
CA THR A 17 2.19 -19.38 2.17
C THR A 17 2.19 -20.83 2.64
N ALA A 18 1.16 -21.25 3.39
CA ALA A 18 0.99 -22.63 3.83
C ALA A 18 0.80 -23.58 2.64
N THR A 19 -0.16 -23.29 1.75
CA THR A 19 -0.48 -24.09 0.55
C THR A 19 0.74 -24.29 -0.33
N ARG A 20 1.48 -23.22 -0.64
CA ARG A 20 2.67 -23.29 -1.50
C ARG A 20 3.79 -24.15 -0.90
N LYS A 21 4.02 -24.00 0.41
CA LYS A 21 5.04 -24.81 1.11
C LYS A 21 4.62 -26.27 1.22
N LEU A 22 3.34 -26.55 1.49
CA LEU A 22 2.78 -27.90 1.50
C LEU A 22 2.89 -28.54 0.11
N ALA A 23 2.49 -27.83 -0.95
CA ALA A 23 2.58 -28.30 -2.34
C ALA A 23 4.00 -28.75 -2.70
N LYS A 24 5.00 -27.96 -2.29
CA LYS A 24 6.42 -28.29 -2.49
C LYS A 24 6.88 -29.50 -1.66
N GLN A 25 6.53 -29.57 -0.38
CA GLN A 25 6.99 -30.63 0.53
C GLN A 25 6.31 -31.98 0.29
N LEU A 26 5.05 -31.95 -0.16
CA LEU A 26 4.25 -33.14 -0.47
C LEU A 26 4.30 -33.49 -1.96
N LYS A 27 5.20 -32.86 -2.74
CA LYS A 27 5.37 -33.13 -4.15
C LYS A 27 5.79 -34.60 -4.37
N GLY A 28 5.06 -35.31 -5.22
CA GLY A 28 5.30 -36.73 -5.51
C GLY A 28 4.74 -37.71 -4.47
N THR A 29 3.99 -37.21 -3.48
CA THR A 29 3.15 -38.03 -2.61
C THR A 29 1.72 -38.13 -3.17
N ASP A 30 0.90 -38.99 -2.59
CA ASP A 30 -0.52 -39.11 -2.94
C ASP A 30 -1.41 -38.02 -2.31
N TYR A 31 -0.83 -37.07 -1.55
CA TYR A 31 -1.59 -36.03 -0.88
C TYR A 31 -1.98 -34.90 -1.84
N GLN A 32 -3.27 -34.54 -1.82
CA GLN A 32 -3.81 -33.38 -2.52
C GLN A 32 -4.05 -32.24 -1.53
N ILE A 33 -3.64 -31.02 -1.90
CA ILE A 33 -3.96 -29.81 -1.15
C ILE A 33 -5.22 -29.19 -1.74
N VAL A 34 -6.24 -28.95 -0.93
CA VAL A 34 -7.48 -28.26 -1.36
C VAL A 34 -7.50 -26.89 -0.70
N LEU A 35 -7.27 -25.83 -1.49
CA LEU A 35 -7.35 -24.44 -1.02
C LEU A 35 -8.75 -23.89 -1.30
N ILE A 36 -9.46 -23.56 -0.23
CA ILE A 36 -10.83 -23.05 -0.26
C ILE A 36 -10.81 -21.56 0.10
N ASP A 37 -11.38 -20.71 -0.73
CA ASP A 37 -11.61 -19.29 -0.43
C ASP A 37 -12.92 -18.80 -1.07
N LYS A 38 -13.53 -17.76 -0.51
CA LYS A 38 -14.74 -17.16 -1.07
C LYS A 38 -14.50 -16.44 -2.41
N HIS A 39 -13.25 -16.08 -2.71
CA HIS A 39 -12.83 -15.46 -3.96
C HIS A 39 -11.89 -16.38 -4.76
N SER A 40 -11.86 -16.19 -6.07
CA SER A 40 -10.88 -16.85 -6.96
C SER A 40 -9.50 -16.17 -6.96
N PHE A 41 -9.30 -15.16 -6.11
CA PHE A 41 -8.09 -14.35 -6.03
C PHE A 41 -7.72 -14.08 -4.56
N MET A 42 -6.42 -13.90 -4.30
CA MET A 42 -5.90 -13.32 -3.08
C MET A 42 -6.12 -11.80 -3.09
N THR A 43 -6.60 -11.25 -1.99
CA THR A 43 -6.54 -9.80 -1.75
C THR A 43 -5.21 -9.45 -1.10
N TYR A 44 -4.43 -8.58 -1.73
CA TYR A 44 -3.18 -8.05 -1.18
C TYR A 44 -3.49 -6.91 -0.21
N MET A 45 -3.80 -7.29 1.04
CA MET A 45 -4.42 -6.40 2.03
C MET A 45 -3.57 -5.16 2.41
N THR A 46 -2.26 -5.20 2.22
CA THR A 46 -1.33 -4.14 2.64
C THR A 46 -1.35 -2.90 1.74
N GLU A 47 -2.12 -2.92 0.66
CA GLU A 47 -2.28 -1.81 -0.30
C GLU A 47 -3.74 -1.31 -0.37
N LEU A 48 -4.64 -1.82 0.50
CA LEU A 48 -6.06 -1.45 0.45
C LEU A 48 -6.31 0.04 0.70
N HIS A 49 -5.48 0.70 1.52
CA HIS A 49 -5.55 2.14 1.74
C HIS A 49 -5.23 2.94 0.47
N GLU A 50 -4.37 2.42 -0.39
CA GLU A 50 -3.98 3.04 -1.66
C GLU A 50 -5.07 2.84 -2.73
N VAL A 51 -5.78 1.70 -2.68
CA VAL A 51 -6.96 1.44 -3.52
C VAL A 51 -8.13 2.33 -3.10
N ALA A 52 -8.36 2.49 -1.79
CA ALA A 52 -9.42 3.33 -1.24
C ALA A 52 -9.30 4.82 -1.65
N THR A 53 -8.07 5.28 -1.94
CA THR A 53 -7.79 6.67 -2.37
C THR A 53 -7.43 6.78 -3.86
N GLY A 54 -7.67 5.71 -4.63
CA GLY A 54 -7.45 5.67 -6.07
C GLY A 54 -6.01 5.84 -6.52
N ARG A 55 -5.02 5.67 -5.63
CA ARG A 55 -3.59 5.68 -6.01
C ARG A 55 -3.20 4.39 -6.73
N VAL A 56 -3.72 3.26 -6.25
CA VAL A 56 -3.54 1.94 -6.86
C VAL A 56 -4.85 1.46 -7.49
N GLN A 57 -4.76 0.88 -8.68
CA GLN A 57 -5.94 0.34 -9.35
C GLN A 57 -6.46 -0.92 -8.64
N PRO A 58 -7.79 -1.11 -8.55
CA PRO A 58 -8.38 -2.25 -7.84
C PRO A 58 -7.87 -3.62 -8.31
N GLU A 59 -7.61 -3.77 -9.60
CA GLU A 59 -7.12 -5.04 -10.18
C GLU A 59 -5.74 -5.41 -9.65
N HIS A 60 -4.94 -4.42 -9.23
CA HIS A 60 -3.57 -4.66 -8.80
C HIS A 60 -3.51 -5.37 -7.46
N VAL A 61 -4.47 -5.18 -6.55
CA VAL A 61 -4.48 -5.89 -5.28
C VAL A 61 -5.08 -7.30 -5.38
N ARG A 62 -5.62 -7.68 -6.55
CA ARG A 62 -6.20 -9.01 -6.80
C ARG A 62 -5.18 -9.93 -7.45
N LYS A 63 -4.74 -10.97 -6.73
CA LYS A 63 -3.79 -11.96 -7.26
C LYS A 63 -4.53 -13.26 -7.55
N ASP A 64 -4.76 -13.53 -8.83
CA ASP A 64 -5.50 -14.70 -9.30
C ASP A 64 -4.87 -16.01 -8.78
N LEU A 65 -5.67 -16.83 -8.08
CA LEU A 65 -5.15 -18.05 -7.45
C LEU A 65 -4.71 -19.08 -8.50
N GLY A 66 -5.41 -19.15 -9.65
CA GLY A 66 -5.05 -20.03 -10.76
C GLY A 66 -3.66 -19.74 -11.29
N THR A 67 -3.33 -18.46 -11.44
CA THR A 67 -2.01 -17.97 -11.85
C THR A 67 -0.95 -18.29 -10.80
N LEU A 68 -1.25 -18.08 -9.50
CA LEU A 68 -0.30 -18.33 -8.41
C LEU A 68 0.11 -19.81 -8.27
N PHE A 69 -0.85 -20.73 -8.50
CA PHE A 69 -0.68 -22.17 -8.32
C PHE A 69 -0.63 -22.95 -9.64
N HIS A 70 -0.48 -22.29 -10.78
CA HIS A 70 -0.46 -22.90 -12.12
C HIS A 70 0.50 -24.10 -12.23
N ASN A 71 1.67 -24.02 -11.58
CA ASN A 71 2.70 -25.06 -11.61
C ASN A 71 2.54 -26.14 -10.54
N ASP A 72 1.63 -25.96 -9.58
CA ASP A 72 1.44 -26.82 -8.42
C ASP A 72 0.33 -27.85 -8.68
N LYS A 73 0.66 -28.91 -9.42
CA LYS A 73 -0.30 -29.94 -9.88
C LYS A 73 -1.04 -30.69 -8.76
N ASN A 74 -0.51 -30.65 -7.54
CA ASN A 74 -1.13 -31.25 -6.35
C ASN A 74 -2.01 -30.26 -5.56
N VAL A 75 -2.26 -29.06 -6.08
CA VAL A 75 -3.16 -28.07 -5.50
C VAL A 75 -4.46 -28.03 -6.28
N LYS A 76 -5.58 -28.17 -5.58
CA LYS A 76 -6.94 -27.97 -6.10
C LYS A 76 -7.50 -26.69 -5.50
N LEU A 77 -7.90 -25.77 -6.36
CA LEU A 77 -8.53 -24.51 -5.96
C LEU A 77 -10.05 -24.68 -5.92
N VAL A 78 -10.67 -24.22 -4.85
CA VAL A 78 -12.12 -24.26 -4.64
C VAL A 78 -12.59 -22.88 -4.23
N THR A 79 -13.40 -22.25 -5.09
CA THR A 79 -14.04 -20.98 -4.76
C THR A 79 -15.39 -21.26 -4.12
N ALA A 80 -15.45 -21.20 -2.79
CA ALA A 80 -16.63 -21.50 -2.01
C ALA A 80 -16.58 -20.82 -0.64
N GLU A 81 -17.75 -20.53 -0.08
CA GLU A 81 -17.86 -20.09 1.31
C GLU A 81 -17.88 -21.31 2.23
N VAL A 82 -17.12 -21.24 3.32
CA VAL A 82 -17.14 -22.26 4.38
C VAL A 82 -18.15 -21.83 5.43
N SER A 83 -19.13 -22.70 5.68
CA SER A 83 -20.18 -22.46 6.67
C SER A 83 -19.87 -23.12 8.01
N ASP A 84 -19.32 -24.34 7.99
CA ASP A 84 -19.14 -25.15 9.19
C ASP A 84 -18.02 -26.20 9.02
N ILE A 85 -17.53 -26.75 10.13
CA ILE A 85 -16.52 -27.80 10.18
C ILE A 85 -17.06 -28.96 11.03
N ASP A 86 -17.32 -30.09 10.39
CA ASP A 86 -17.62 -31.34 11.10
C ASP A 86 -16.31 -32.02 11.50
N LYS A 87 -15.98 -31.91 12.78
CA LYS A 87 -14.70 -32.39 13.34
C LYS A 87 -14.71 -33.91 13.58
N ASP A 88 -15.90 -34.51 13.73
CA ASP A 88 -16.06 -35.94 13.96
C ASP A 88 -15.95 -36.72 12.64
N GLN A 89 -16.60 -36.21 11.59
CA GLN A 89 -16.53 -36.77 10.24
C GLN A 89 -15.31 -36.28 9.44
N LYS A 90 -14.62 -35.25 9.94
CA LYS A 90 -13.49 -34.56 9.30
C LYS A 90 -13.86 -33.99 7.92
N ILE A 91 -14.90 -33.16 7.90
CA ILE A 91 -15.45 -32.55 6.70
C ILE A 91 -15.54 -31.03 6.89
N VAL A 92 -15.12 -30.28 5.86
CA VAL A 92 -15.42 -28.85 5.75
C VAL A 92 -16.70 -28.69 4.92
N LYS A 93 -17.73 -28.09 5.52
CA LYS A 93 -19.00 -27.81 4.83
C LYS A 93 -18.87 -26.52 4.02
N THR A 94 -19.14 -26.60 2.73
CA THR A 94 -19.02 -25.45 1.82
C THR A 94 -20.30 -25.21 1.04
N SER A 95 -20.42 -24.02 0.44
CA SER A 95 -21.55 -23.66 -0.43
C SER A 95 -21.70 -24.54 -1.68
N ILE A 96 -20.68 -25.32 -2.05
CA ILE A 96 -20.69 -26.18 -3.24
C ILE A 96 -20.58 -27.68 -2.91
N GLY A 97 -20.74 -28.03 -1.64
CA GLY A 97 -20.65 -29.41 -1.14
C GLY A 97 -19.53 -29.64 -0.14
N ASP A 98 -19.52 -30.83 0.42
CA ASP A 98 -18.66 -31.21 1.54
C ASP A 98 -17.27 -31.66 1.07
N VAL A 99 -16.22 -31.15 1.74
CA VAL A 99 -14.82 -31.47 1.43
C VAL A 99 -14.20 -32.22 2.60
N PRO A 100 -13.93 -33.53 2.46
CA PRO A 100 -13.26 -34.30 3.52
C PRO A 100 -11.79 -33.89 3.64
N TYR A 101 -11.28 -33.88 4.87
CA TYR A 101 -9.90 -33.56 5.20
C TYR A 101 -9.25 -34.63 6.08
N GLU A 102 -7.94 -34.80 5.91
CA GLU A 102 -7.10 -35.53 6.87
C GLU A 102 -6.38 -34.56 7.82
N LYS A 103 -5.99 -33.40 7.28
CA LYS A 103 -5.46 -32.25 8.02
C LYS A 103 -6.12 -30.97 7.52
N LEU A 104 -6.44 -30.07 8.43
CA LEU A 104 -7.12 -28.81 8.17
C LEU A 104 -6.26 -27.63 8.62
N VAL A 105 -6.12 -26.61 7.77
CA VAL A 105 -5.48 -25.34 8.10
C VAL A 105 -6.50 -24.22 8.03
N LEU A 106 -6.76 -23.55 9.15
CA LEU A 106 -7.63 -22.41 9.27
C LEU A 106 -6.82 -21.11 9.15
N ALA A 107 -6.97 -20.43 8.01
CA ALA A 107 -6.31 -19.18 7.66
C ALA A 107 -7.36 -18.12 7.22
N THR A 108 -8.48 -18.07 7.93
CA THR A 108 -9.69 -17.29 7.61
C THR A 108 -9.52 -15.76 7.69
N GLY A 109 -8.43 -15.31 8.31
CA GLY A 109 -8.06 -13.91 8.48
C GLY A 109 -8.86 -13.19 9.56
N GLY A 110 -8.70 -11.87 9.61
CA GLY A 110 -9.43 -10.98 10.51
C GLY A 110 -10.63 -10.29 9.86
N THR A 111 -11.28 -9.46 10.66
CA THR A 111 -12.22 -8.40 10.27
C THR A 111 -12.08 -7.23 11.23
N THR A 112 -12.63 -6.08 10.88
CA THR A 112 -12.63 -4.89 11.74
C THR A 112 -13.40 -5.16 13.04
N ASN A 113 -12.87 -4.67 14.16
CA ASN A 113 -13.56 -4.68 15.44
C ASN A 113 -14.13 -3.29 15.75
N THR A 114 -15.45 -3.16 15.68
CA THR A 114 -16.19 -1.93 16.00
C THR A 114 -16.41 -1.73 17.50
N PHE A 115 -16.07 -2.74 18.32
CA PHE A 115 -16.29 -2.78 19.77
C PHE A 115 -17.76 -2.58 20.19
N GLY A 116 -18.71 -2.78 19.27
CA GLY A 116 -20.13 -2.53 19.50
C GLY A 116 -20.48 -1.04 19.62
N THR A 117 -19.63 -0.15 19.10
CA THR A 117 -19.90 1.30 19.10
C THR A 117 -21.13 1.59 18.23
N PRO A 118 -22.21 2.19 18.80
CA PRO A 118 -23.45 2.46 18.06
C PRO A 118 -23.21 3.29 16.80
N GLY A 119 -23.92 2.94 15.72
CA GLY A 119 -23.89 3.66 14.45
C GLY A 119 -22.70 3.36 13.52
N VAL A 120 -21.65 2.68 13.98
CA VAL A 120 -20.48 2.38 13.13
C VAL A 120 -20.86 1.48 11.95
N GLU A 121 -21.69 0.46 12.16
CA GLU A 121 -22.13 -0.44 11.09
C GLU A 121 -23.12 0.22 10.11
N GLU A 122 -23.86 1.23 10.59
CA GLU A 122 -24.94 1.90 9.83
C GLU A 122 -24.40 3.06 9.00
N PHE A 123 -23.50 3.86 9.56
CA PHE A 123 -23.01 5.13 8.99
C PHE A 123 -21.48 5.15 8.79
N GLY A 124 -20.75 4.20 9.36
CA GLY A 124 -19.30 4.12 9.24
C GLY A 124 -18.83 3.28 8.05
N PHE A 125 -17.56 3.47 7.71
CA PHE A 125 -16.81 2.67 6.74
C PHE A 125 -15.70 1.90 7.45
N THR A 126 -15.34 0.76 6.89
CA THR A 126 -14.23 -0.09 7.35
C THR A 126 -13.25 -0.29 6.19
N LEU A 127 -12.07 -0.84 6.48
CA LEU A 127 -11.07 -1.11 5.46
C LEU A 127 -10.30 -2.40 5.77
N TRP A 128 -10.90 -3.54 5.46
CA TRP A 128 -10.32 -4.87 5.69
C TRP A 128 -10.47 -5.84 4.49
N SER A 129 -11.19 -5.43 3.45
CA SER A 129 -11.45 -6.22 2.25
C SER A 129 -11.36 -5.38 0.98
N TYR A 130 -11.27 -6.07 -0.16
CA TYR A 130 -11.29 -5.46 -1.48
C TYR A 130 -12.59 -4.69 -1.72
N GLU A 131 -13.73 -5.26 -1.36
CA GLU A 131 -15.05 -4.66 -1.52
C GLU A 131 -15.21 -3.40 -0.65
N GLU A 132 -14.73 -3.43 0.59
CA GLU A 132 -14.75 -2.27 1.48
C GLU A 132 -13.88 -1.12 0.93
N ALA A 133 -12.69 -1.42 0.37
CA ALA A 133 -11.84 -0.40 -0.23
C ALA A 133 -12.51 0.28 -1.43
N LEU A 134 -13.18 -0.49 -2.30
CA LEU A 134 -13.94 0.05 -3.42
C LEU A 134 -15.12 0.90 -2.96
N ARG A 135 -15.92 0.39 -2.02
CA ARG A 135 -17.06 1.12 -1.45
C ARG A 135 -16.63 2.44 -0.82
N LEU A 136 -15.50 2.44 -0.10
CA LEU A 136 -14.94 3.64 0.49
C LEU A 136 -14.49 4.64 -0.57
N ARG A 137 -13.79 4.18 -1.62
CA ARG A 137 -13.38 5.03 -2.75
C ARG A 137 -14.56 5.71 -3.41
N GLU A 138 -15.58 4.94 -3.80
CA GLU A 138 -16.79 5.45 -4.46
C GLU A 138 -17.51 6.47 -3.57
N HIS A 139 -17.61 6.19 -2.27
CA HIS A 139 -18.22 7.11 -1.31
C HIS A 139 -17.45 8.42 -1.19
N ILE A 140 -16.12 8.39 -1.04
CA ILE A 140 -15.29 9.61 -0.94
C ILE A 140 -15.44 10.47 -2.19
N GLU A 141 -15.35 9.87 -3.38
CA GLU A 141 -15.51 10.60 -4.64
C GLU A 141 -16.91 11.22 -4.76
N ASP A 142 -17.97 10.48 -4.38
CA ASP A 142 -19.35 10.97 -4.44
C ASP A 142 -19.67 12.06 -3.40
N VAL A 143 -19.29 11.86 -2.14
CA VAL A 143 -19.61 12.77 -1.04
C VAL A 143 -18.90 14.11 -1.19
N ILE A 144 -17.66 14.13 -1.66
CA ILE A 144 -16.92 15.36 -1.94
C ILE A 144 -17.54 16.09 -3.13
N ARG A 145 -17.92 15.36 -4.19
CA ARG A 145 -18.62 15.94 -5.35
C ARG A 145 -19.96 16.57 -4.98
N ARG A 146 -20.74 15.92 -4.12
CA ARG A 146 -21.99 16.49 -3.58
C ARG A 146 -21.71 17.68 -2.67
N GLY A 147 -20.74 17.55 -1.77
CA GLY A 147 -20.30 18.62 -0.88
C GLY A 147 -19.89 19.87 -1.64
N ALA A 148 -19.28 19.72 -2.82
CA ALA A 148 -18.83 20.84 -3.63
C ALA A 148 -19.96 21.75 -4.12
N VAL A 149 -21.17 21.21 -4.31
CA VAL A 149 -22.35 21.95 -4.77
C VAL A 149 -23.39 22.18 -3.68
N GLU A 150 -23.13 21.72 -2.46
CA GLU A 150 -24.03 21.89 -1.31
C GLU A 150 -24.05 23.37 -0.85
N LEU A 151 -25.26 23.88 -0.61
CA LEU A 151 -25.53 25.26 -0.24
C LEU A 151 -25.72 25.43 1.28
N ASP A 152 -26.18 24.40 1.97
CA ASP A 152 -26.30 24.40 3.44
C ASP A 152 -24.90 24.28 4.07
N PRO A 153 -24.41 25.31 4.79
CA PRO A 153 -23.06 25.29 5.35
C PRO A 153 -22.81 24.14 6.33
N ALA A 154 -23.83 23.71 7.08
CA ALA A 154 -23.68 22.63 8.07
C ALA A 154 -23.54 21.28 7.38
N LYS A 155 -24.37 21.01 6.35
CA LYS A 155 -24.28 19.78 5.55
C LYS A 155 -23.00 19.74 4.73
N ARG A 156 -22.62 20.86 4.12
CA ARG A 156 -21.37 20.99 3.38
C ARG A 156 -20.17 20.67 4.27
N ALA A 157 -20.14 21.20 5.49
CA ALA A 157 -19.08 20.91 6.44
C ALA A 157 -18.97 19.42 6.78
N ALA A 158 -20.10 18.71 6.92
CA ALA A 158 -20.08 17.27 7.15
C ALA A 158 -19.64 16.47 5.90
N MET A 159 -20.06 16.87 4.70
CA MET A 159 -19.68 16.20 3.44
C MET A 159 -18.19 16.35 3.11
N LEU A 160 -17.61 17.52 3.41
CA LEU A 160 -16.19 17.83 3.13
C LEU A 160 -15.25 17.50 4.29
N HIS A 161 -15.70 16.70 5.26
CA HIS A 161 -14.89 16.30 6.40
C HIS A 161 -14.77 14.79 6.51
N ILE A 162 -13.56 14.28 6.35
CA ILE A 162 -13.23 12.86 6.45
C ILE A 162 -12.60 12.59 7.82
N VAL A 163 -13.15 11.62 8.55
CA VAL A 163 -12.71 11.28 9.91
C VAL A 163 -12.18 9.85 9.93
N VAL A 164 -10.94 9.66 10.35
CA VAL A 164 -10.31 8.35 10.52
C VAL A 164 -10.22 8.02 12.01
N VAL A 165 -10.89 6.95 12.45
CA VAL A 165 -10.87 6.50 13.84
C VAL A 165 -9.79 5.43 14.02
N GLY A 166 -8.85 5.70 14.93
CA GLY A 166 -7.68 4.88 15.21
C GLY A 166 -6.45 5.33 14.41
N SER A 167 -5.31 5.46 15.10
CA SER A 167 -4.01 5.84 14.50
C SER A 167 -3.05 4.64 14.43
N GLY A 168 -3.62 3.44 14.22
CA GLY A 168 -2.89 2.21 14.00
C GLY A 168 -2.15 2.19 12.65
N PHE A 169 -1.68 1.02 12.21
CA PHE A 169 -1.09 0.86 10.86
C PHE A 169 -2.05 1.36 9.79
N THR A 170 -3.22 0.72 9.69
CA THR A 170 -4.23 1.02 8.67
C THR A 170 -4.71 2.46 8.74
N GLY A 171 -5.01 2.98 9.94
CA GLY A 171 -5.53 4.33 10.12
C GLY A 171 -4.54 5.42 9.72
N ALA A 172 -3.27 5.30 10.12
CA ALA A 172 -2.25 6.27 9.74
C ALA A 172 -1.91 6.20 8.24
N GLU A 173 -1.81 4.99 7.67
CA GLU A 173 -1.57 4.82 6.23
C GLU A 173 -2.71 5.43 5.41
N LEU A 174 -3.96 5.14 5.78
CA LEU A 174 -5.14 5.70 5.11
C LEU A 174 -5.23 7.22 5.27
N ALA A 175 -5.04 7.76 6.47
CA ALA A 175 -5.06 9.20 6.69
C ALA A 175 -3.97 9.91 5.87
N GLY A 176 -2.79 9.30 5.73
CA GLY A 176 -1.73 9.81 4.88
C GLY A 176 -2.05 9.75 3.39
N GLU A 177 -2.71 8.69 2.92
CA GLU A 177 -3.17 8.61 1.53
C GLU A 177 -4.26 9.65 1.23
N LEU A 178 -5.21 9.86 2.16
CA LEU A 178 -6.26 10.87 2.03
C LEU A 178 -5.66 12.28 2.03
N MET A 179 -4.62 12.51 2.86
CA MET A 179 -3.85 13.75 2.89
C MET A 179 -3.27 14.07 1.50
N ASP A 180 -2.66 13.10 0.83
CA ASP A 180 -2.12 13.26 -0.54
C ASP A 180 -3.22 13.38 -1.60
N GLN A 181 -4.34 12.67 -1.45
CA GLN A 181 -5.46 12.68 -2.40
C GLN A 181 -6.27 13.98 -2.36
N ARG A 182 -6.24 14.71 -1.24
CA ARG A 182 -6.99 15.95 -1.01
C ARG A 182 -6.86 16.95 -2.15
N HIS A 183 -5.64 17.13 -2.67
CA HIS A 183 -5.37 18.04 -3.77
C HIS A 183 -6.16 17.69 -5.04
N SER A 184 -6.17 16.41 -5.46
CA SER A 184 -6.87 15.99 -6.67
C SER A 184 -8.38 15.96 -6.50
N LEU A 185 -8.87 15.61 -5.29
CA LEU A 185 -10.29 15.75 -4.94
C LEU A 185 -10.75 17.21 -5.02
N ALA A 186 -9.97 18.15 -4.48
CA ALA A 186 -10.30 19.57 -4.52
C ALA A 186 -10.27 20.10 -5.95
N LEU A 187 -9.21 19.82 -6.71
CA LEU A 187 -9.05 20.28 -8.08
C LEU A 187 -10.17 19.78 -9.00
N SER A 188 -10.51 18.48 -8.93
CA SER A 188 -11.54 17.88 -9.78
C SER A 188 -12.95 18.39 -9.50
N ASN A 189 -13.20 18.88 -8.28
CA ASN A 189 -14.50 19.42 -7.86
C ASN A 189 -14.52 20.95 -7.78
N GLY A 190 -13.42 21.61 -8.15
CA GLY A 190 -13.31 23.07 -8.14
C GLY A 190 -13.35 23.68 -6.74
N LEU A 191 -12.87 22.96 -5.72
CA LEU A 191 -12.79 23.39 -4.32
C LEU A 191 -11.43 24.00 -3.98
N ASP A 192 -11.40 24.84 -2.95
CA ASP A 192 -10.14 25.16 -2.28
C ASP A 192 -9.72 23.95 -1.44
N GLU A 193 -8.44 23.57 -1.49
CA GLU A 193 -7.93 22.33 -0.84
C GLU A 193 -8.16 22.31 0.68
N ASP A 194 -8.09 23.48 1.32
CA ASP A 194 -8.32 23.65 2.76
C ASP A 194 -9.81 23.48 3.17
N GLU A 195 -10.76 23.43 2.22
CA GLU A 195 -12.16 23.12 2.52
C GLU A 195 -12.34 21.64 2.89
N ILE A 196 -11.49 20.75 2.37
CA ILE A 196 -11.52 19.32 2.68
C ILE A 196 -10.73 19.07 3.96
N LYS A 197 -11.45 18.78 5.05
CA LYS A 197 -10.88 18.51 6.36
C LYS A 197 -10.61 17.01 6.54
N ILE A 198 -9.52 16.70 7.21
CA ILE A 198 -9.14 15.33 7.54
C ILE A 198 -8.71 15.30 9.00
N ASP A 199 -9.44 14.53 9.80
CA ASP A 199 -9.21 14.40 11.23
C ASP A 199 -8.92 12.93 11.61
N ILE A 200 -7.95 12.72 12.49
CA ILE A 200 -7.66 11.42 13.11
C ILE A 200 -8.15 11.46 14.55
N ILE A 201 -8.92 10.44 14.98
CA ILE A 201 -9.36 10.31 16.37
C ILE A 201 -8.69 9.09 17.00
N GLU A 202 -7.91 9.33 18.06
CA GLU A 202 -7.16 8.31 18.79
C GLU A 202 -7.50 8.32 20.29
N ALA A 203 -7.91 7.16 20.79
CA ALA A 203 -8.26 6.98 22.20
C ALA A 203 -7.04 7.06 23.12
N ALA A 204 -5.87 6.65 22.64
CA ALA A 204 -4.61 6.77 23.36
C ALA A 204 -4.11 8.22 23.41
N PRO A 205 -3.22 8.55 24.37
CA PRO A 205 -2.60 9.88 24.44
C PRO A 205 -1.60 10.18 23.31
N THR A 206 -1.25 9.17 22.52
CA THR A 206 -0.24 9.23 21.46
C THR A 206 -0.69 8.43 20.24
N ILE A 207 -0.19 8.80 19.06
CA ILE A 207 -0.43 8.05 17.82
C ILE A 207 0.61 6.94 17.60
N LEU A 208 0.29 5.97 16.74
CA LEU A 208 1.21 4.91 16.33
C LEU A 208 1.87 4.17 17.52
N ASN A 209 1.04 3.78 18.50
CA ASN A 209 1.49 3.18 19.76
C ASN A 209 2.25 1.85 19.63
N MET A 210 2.23 1.24 18.44
CA MET A 210 3.06 0.06 18.14
C MET A 210 4.54 0.40 17.98
N LEU A 211 4.89 1.65 17.65
CA LEU A 211 6.27 2.08 17.48
C LEU A 211 7.00 2.03 18.82
N THR A 212 8.04 1.20 18.91
CA THR A 212 8.84 1.09 20.13
C THR A 212 9.69 2.34 20.40
N LYS A 213 9.78 3.27 19.43
CA LYS A 213 10.54 4.51 19.53
C LYS A 213 9.59 5.70 19.34
N ARG A 214 9.39 6.47 20.41
CA ARG A 214 8.40 7.56 20.43
C ARG A 214 8.74 8.70 19.48
N ASP A 215 10.02 8.98 19.26
CA ASP A 215 10.47 10.05 18.35
C ASP A 215 9.99 9.84 16.90
N LEU A 216 9.75 8.60 16.49
CA LEU A 216 9.17 8.29 15.18
C LEU A 216 7.69 8.68 15.11
N ALA A 217 6.93 8.39 16.15
CA ALA A 217 5.53 8.79 16.23
C ALA A 217 5.38 10.32 16.35
N ASP A 218 6.29 11.01 17.05
CA ASP A 218 6.33 12.48 17.10
C ASP A 218 6.63 13.10 15.71
N LYS A 219 7.48 12.44 14.91
CA LYS A 219 7.75 12.87 13.52
C LYS A 219 6.54 12.68 12.61
N ALA A 220 5.82 11.57 12.77
CA ALA A 220 4.57 11.30 12.06
C ALA A 220 3.51 12.36 12.37
N GLU A 221 3.32 12.66 13.66
CA GLU A 221 2.38 13.66 14.16
C GLU A 221 2.69 15.05 13.57
N LYS A 222 3.95 15.49 13.65
CA LYS A 222 4.39 16.75 13.01
C LYS A 222 4.18 16.78 11.51
N HIS A 223 4.31 15.62 10.83
CA HIS A 223 4.08 15.55 9.40
C HIS A 223 2.58 15.72 9.06
N PHE A 224 1.69 15.07 9.81
CA PHE A 224 0.24 15.27 9.68
C PHE A 224 -0.17 16.72 9.94
N GLU A 225 0.30 17.31 11.04
CA GLU A 225 -0.01 18.71 11.40
C GLU A 225 0.48 19.69 10.33
N ALA A 226 1.68 19.47 9.78
CA ALA A 226 2.23 20.30 8.70
C ALA A 226 1.42 20.24 7.39
N HIS A 227 0.55 19.25 7.23
CA HIS A 227 -0.35 19.07 6.07
C HIS A 227 -1.83 19.21 6.47
N ASN A 228 -2.13 20.02 7.49
CA ASN A 228 -3.51 20.34 7.90
C ASN A 228 -4.36 19.08 8.18
N VAL A 229 -3.77 18.06 8.80
CA VAL A 229 -4.50 16.91 9.37
C VAL A 229 -4.54 17.10 10.88
N HIS A 230 -5.75 17.22 11.45
CA HIS A 230 -5.91 17.43 12.88
C HIS A 230 -6.02 16.08 13.62
N ILE A 231 -5.46 15.99 14.83
CA ILE A 231 -5.43 14.74 15.59
C ILE A 231 -6.04 14.96 16.98
N TYR A 232 -7.22 14.37 17.20
CA TYR A 232 -7.79 14.26 18.53
C TYR A 232 -7.15 13.08 19.25
N LYS A 233 -6.46 13.37 20.35
CA LYS A 233 -5.83 12.35 21.21
C LYS A 233 -6.59 12.24 22.52
N SER A 234 -6.39 11.14 23.24
CA SER A 234 -7.02 10.88 24.54
C SER A 234 -8.55 10.93 24.52
N THR A 235 -9.17 10.70 23.35
CA THR A 235 -10.62 10.71 23.20
C THR A 235 -11.07 9.63 22.22
N SER A 236 -12.23 9.04 22.49
CA SER A 236 -12.79 7.95 21.71
C SER A 236 -14.12 8.39 21.10
N VAL A 237 -14.44 7.87 19.91
CA VAL A 237 -15.80 7.94 19.37
C VAL A 237 -16.70 7.00 20.20
N VAL A 238 -17.85 7.51 20.63
CA VAL A 238 -18.83 6.75 21.43
C VAL A 238 -20.12 6.47 20.67
N GLU A 239 -20.41 7.22 19.60
CA GLU A 239 -21.56 7.05 18.73
C GLU A 239 -21.24 7.66 17.35
N VAL A 240 -21.71 7.02 16.28
CA VAL A 240 -21.67 7.57 14.92
C VAL A 240 -23.10 7.86 14.47
N LYS A 241 -23.35 9.08 14.03
CA LYS A 241 -24.62 9.52 13.45
C LYS A 241 -24.43 9.71 11.94
N GLU A 242 -25.53 9.88 11.21
CA GLU A 242 -25.51 10.11 9.76
C GLU A 242 -24.60 11.28 9.32
N ASN A 243 -24.53 12.35 10.13
CA ASN A 243 -23.79 13.58 9.80
C ASN A 243 -22.75 13.99 10.86
N ALA A 244 -22.45 13.14 11.84
CA ALA A 244 -21.52 13.47 12.91
C ALA A 244 -20.90 12.25 13.61
N ALA A 245 -19.67 12.40 14.09
CA ALA A 245 -19.05 11.49 15.05
C ALA A 245 -19.11 12.11 16.45
N VAL A 246 -19.68 11.40 17.42
CA VAL A 246 -19.79 11.87 18.81
C VAL A 246 -18.59 11.36 19.61
N LEU A 247 -17.84 12.30 20.18
CA LEU A 247 -16.70 12.00 21.04
C LEU A 247 -17.15 11.78 22.49
N LYS A 248 -16.27 11.16 23.28
CA LYS A 248 -16.52 10.83 24.69
C LYS A 248 -16.85 12.04 25.58
N ASP A 249 -16.35 13.23 25.23
CA ASP A 249 -16.61 14.48 25.95
C ASP A 249 -17.90 15.19 25.50
N GLY A 250 -18.65 14.60 24.57
CA GLY A 250 -19.87 15.16 23.99
C GLY A 250 -19.64 16.05 22.77
N THR A 251 -18.39 16.27 22.34
CA THR A 251 -18.10 17.01 21.11
C THR A 251 -18.64 16.24 19.91
N GLU A 252 -19.38 16.92 19.04
CA GLU A 252 -19.82 16.37 17.76
C GLU A 252 -18.92 16.89 16.63
N VAL A 253 -18.22 15.97 15.97
CA VAL A 253 -17.39 16.26 14.81
C VAL A 253 -18.24 16.04 13.54
N PRO A 254 -18.59 17.09 12.77
CA PRO A 254 -19.42 16.93 11.59
C PRO A 254 -18.71 16.07 10.54
N THR A 255 -19.34 14.99 10.07
CA THR A 255 -18.78 14.12 9.02
C THR A 255 -19.86 13.22 8.43
N GLN A 256 -19.83 13.01 7.11
CA GLN A 256 -20.53 11.91 6.43
C GLN A 256 -19.58 10.76 6.03
N THR A 257 -18.31 10.85 6.42
CA THR A 257 -17.25 9.92 6.04
C THR A 257 -16.41 9.58 7.25
N LEU A 258 -16.96 8.74 8.12
CA LEU A 258 -16.23 8.16 9.24
C LEU A 258 -15.67 6.79 8.88
N ILE A 259 -14.36 6.61 9.03
CA ILE A 259 -13.65 5.38 8.66
C ILE A 259 -13.06 4.76 9.92
N TRP A 260 -13.53 3.57 10.28
CA TRP A 260 -13.15 2.85 11.49
C TRP A 260 -11.97 1.91 11.25
N THR A 261 -10.85 2.17 11.93
CA THR A 261 -9.62 1.36 11.85
C THR A 261 -9.06 0.95 13.22
N ALA A 262 -9.81 1.20 14.31
CA ALA A 262 -9.33 1.12 15.69
C ALA A 262 -9.20 -0.30 16.28
N GLY A 263 -9.38 -1.36 15.49
CA GLY A 263 -9.23 -2.73 15.99
C GLY A 263 -9.50 -3.80 14.96
N VAL A 264 -8.95 -4.98 15.22
CA VAL A 264 -9.12 -6.18 14.40
C VAL A 264 -9.54 -7.32 15.32
N LYS A 265 -10.47 -8.14 14.86
CA LYS A 265 -10.87 -9.40 15.48
C LYS A 265 -10.81 -10.51 14.44
N ALA A 266 -10.82 -11.78 14.85
CA ALA A 266 -11.11 -12.85 13.90
C ALA A 266 -12.57 -12.77 13.45
N LYS A 267 -12.89 -13.38 12.31
CA LYS A 267 -14.28 -13.50 11.85
C LYS A 267 -15.10 -14.31 12.83
N ASP A 268 -16.38 -13.95 13.00
CA ASP A 268 -17.29 -14.52 14.02
C ASP A 268 -17.66 -16.01 13.80
N GLN A 269 -17.06 -16.66 12.79
CA GLN A 269 -17.26 -18.08 12.46
C GLN A 269 -16.62 -19.04 13.48
N GLY A 270 -15.63 -18.59 14.25
CA GLY A 270 -14.91 -19.45 15.21
C GLY A 270 -15.76 -20.08 16.30
N ALA A 271 -16.61 -19.26 16.92
CA ALA A 271 -17.55 -19.71 17.95
C ALA A 271 -18.52 -20.75 17.36
N GLN A 272 -18.96 -20.52 16.13
CA GLN A 272 -19.89 -21.40 15.42
C GLN A 272 -19.26 -22.77 15.13
N TRP A 273 -17.95 -22.81 14.83
CA TRP A 273 -17.20 -24.05 14.61
C TRP A 273 -16.79 -24.77 15.91
N GLY A 274 -17.19 -24.25 17.08
CA GLY A 274 -16.92 -24.84 18.39
C GLY A 274 -15.43 -24.98 18.71
N LEU A 275 -14.61 -24.01 18.29
CA LEU A 275 -13.19 -23.91 18.65
C LEU A 275 -13.02 -22.98 19.85
N ASP A 276 -12.04 -23.26 20.70
CA ASP A 276 -11.70 -22.38 21.82
C ASP A 276 -11.23 -21.01 21.33
N LEU A 277 -11.79 -19.95 21.91
CA LEU A 277 -11.50 -18.58 21.50
C LEU A 277 -10.62 -17.85 22.52
N GLY A 278 -9.62 -17.16 22.00
CA GLY A 278 -8.76 -16.24 22.72
C GLY A 278 -9.14 -14.77 22.48
N PRO A 279 -8.24 -13.83 22.83
CA PRO A 279 -8.47 -12.40 22.63
C PRO A 279 -8.83 -12.05 21.18
N GLY A 280 -9.82 -11.18 21.00
CA GLY A 280 -10.29 -10.76 19.67
C GLY A 280 -10.98 -11.88 18.88
N ALA A 281 -11.61 -12.84 19.55
CA ALA A 281 -12.31 -13.99 18.96
C ALA A 281 -11.42 -14.91 18.09
N ARG A 282 -10.10 -14.81 18.26
CA ARG A 282 -9.10 -15.64 17.56
C ARG A 282 -9.12 -17.07 18.09
N PHE A 283 -8.83 -18.06 17.27
CA PHE A 283 -8.83 -19.47 17.70
C PHE A 283 -7.56 -19.76 18.48
N MET A 284 -7.71 -20.32 19.68
CA MET A 284 -6.60 -20.69 20.55
C MET A 284 -5.71 -21.71 19.86
N ALA A 285 -4.42 -21.43 19.83
CA ALA A 285 -3.41 -22.29 19.23
C ALA A 285 -2.35 -22.72 20.26
N ASP A 286 -1.85 -23.95 20.10
CA ASP A 286 -0.73 -24.48 20.88
C ASP A 286 0.65 -24.10 20.28
N GLU A 287 1.74 -24.55 20.89
CA GLU A 287 3.11 -24.30 20.43
C GLU A 287 3.41 -24.88 19.04
N TYR A 288 2.61 -25.82 18.54
CA TYR A 288 2.73 -26.40 17.20
C TYR A 288 1.80 -25.73 16.18
N SER A 289 1.10 -24.65 16.58
CA SER A 289 0.07 -23.96 15.82
C SER A 289 -1.16 -24.83 15.51
N ARG A 290 -1.45 -25.81 16.37
CA ARG A 290 -2.68 -26.61 16.33
C ARG A 290 -3.78 -25.91 17.12
N ALA A 291 -5.03 -26.04 16.69
CA ALA A 291 -6.16 -25.62 17.52
C ALA A 291 -6.13 -26.41 18.84
N VAL A 292 -6.26 -25.72 19.97
CA VAL A 292 -6.26 -26.38 21.28
C VAL A 292 -7.35 -27.46 21.32
N GLY A 293 -6.98 -28.66 21.76
CA GLY A 293 -7.88 -29.83 21.80
C GLY A 293 -7.92 -30.68 20.52
N TYR A 294 -7.23 -30.29 19.45
CA TYR A 294 -7.27 -30.99 18.16
C TYR A 294 -5.86 -31.30 17.61
N GLU A 295 -5.68 -32.48 17.02
CA GLU A 295 -4.39 -32.92 16.45
C GLU A 295 -4.30 -32.75 14.92
N ASP A 296 -5.43 -32.53 14.27
CA ASP A 296 -5.58 -32.46 12.82
C ASP A 296 -5.98 -31.07 12.32
N ILE A 297 -6.27 -30.13 13.21
CA ILE A 297 -6.65 -28.75 12.89
C ILE A 297 -5.51 -27.81 13.30
N TYR A 298 -5.03 -27.02 12.34
CA TYR A 298 -4.00 -26.01 12.49
C TYR A 298 -4.59 -24.62 12.25
N VAL A 299 -4.08 -23.60 12.93
CA VAL A 299 -4.56 -22.22 12.80
C VAL A 299 -3.41 -21.27 12.47
N SER A 300 -3.64 -20.33 11.56
CA SER A 300 -2.61 -19.40 11.07
C SER A 300 -3.12 -17.98 10.83
N GLY A 301 -2.18 -17.04 10.76
CA GLY A 301 -2.45 -15.63 10.48
C GLY A 301 -3.28 -14.96 11.57
N ASP A 302 -4.11 -14.01 11.16
CA ASP A 302 -4.87 -13.16 12.10
C ASP A 302 -5.92 -13.93 12.90
N ALA A 303 -6.28 -15.13 12.45
CA ALA A 303 -7.21 -16.03 13.13
C ALA A 303 -6.55 -16.80 14.29
N ALA A 304 -5.23 -16.98 14.32
CA ALA A 304 -4.55 -17.79 15.34
C ALA A 304 -4.24 -16.97 16.59
N ALA A 305 -4.63 -17.40 17.78
CA ALA A 305 -4.19 -16.84 19.05
C ALA A 305 -3.23 -17.81 19.75
N TYR A 306 -1.93 -17.55 19.60
CA TYR A 306 -0.89 -18.23 20.36
C TYR A 306 -0.28 -17.23 21.35
N GLN A 307 -0.12 -17.64 22.61
CA GLN A 307 0.60 -16.86 23.62
C GLN A 307 1.96 -17.49 23.85
N ASP A 308 3.04 -16.81 23.50
CA ASP A 308 4.40 -17.27 23.76
C ASP A 308 4.67 -17.22 25.28
N PRO A 309 4.90 -18.37 25.95
CA PRO A 309 5.14 -18.43 27.39
C PRO A 309 6.34 -17.58 27.84
N LYS A 310 7.32 -17.34 26.95
CA LYS A 310 8.52 -16.54 27.27
C LYS A 310 8.26 -15.04 27.28
N LEU A 311 7.17 -14.61 26.63
CA LEU A 311 6.78 -13.21 26.51
C LEU A 311 5.50 -12.90 27.29
N ALA A 312 4.85 -13.92 27.86
CA ALA A 312 3.70 -13.75 28.74
C ALA A 312 4.12 -13.04 30.03
N ASP A 313 3.29 -12.10 30.47
CA ASP A 313 3.46 -11.38 31.73
C ASP A 313 2.16 -11.52 32.54
N PRO A 314 2.21 -12.10 33.76
CA PRO A 314 1.04 -12.19 34.64
C PRO A 314 0.36 -10.84 34.92
N ASN A 315 1.10 -9.74 34.89
CA ASN A 315 0.58 -8.40 35.15
C ASN A 315 0.02 -7.71 33.89
N ASN A 316 0.32 -8.24 32.70
CA ASN A 316 -0.16 -7.71 31.44
C ASN A 316 -0.82 -8.82 30.61
N LYS A 317 -2.15 -8.91 30.69
CA LYS A 317 -2.96 -9.87 29.94
C LYS A 317 -2.80 -9.80 28.42
N ARG A 318 -2.28 -8.68 27.88
CA ARG A 318 -1.99 -8.49 26.45
C ARG A 318 -0.58 -8.96 26.05
N ALA A 319 0.29 -9.27 27.01
CA ALA A 319 1.65 -9.69 26.73
C ALA A 319 1.72 -11.12 26.20
N GLY A 320 2.65 -11.36 25.29
CA GLY A 320 2.97 -12.67 24.74
C GLY A 320 2.07 -13.15 23.61
N TRP A 321 0.95 -12.49 23.31
CA TRP A 321 0.10 -12.86 22.17
C TRP A 321 0.79 -12.55 20.85
N THR A 322 0.66 -13.46 19.89
CA THR A 322 1.15 -13.23 18.53
C THR A 322 0.42 -12.03 17.90
N PRO A 323 1.15 -11.06 17.30
CA PRO A 323 0.53 -9.96 16.56
C PRO A 323 -0.12 -10.44 15.26
N GLN A 324 -1.17 -9.73 14.85
CA GLN A 324 -1.91 -9.94 13.60
C GLN A 324 -1.20 -9.22 12.45
N THR A 325 -0.13 -9.85 11.92
CA THR A 325 0.70 -9.30 10.86
C THR A 325 1.05 -10.36 9.82
N VAL A 326 1.46 -9.92 8.63
CA VAL A 326 1.97 -10.79 7.56
C VAL A 326 3.16 -11.63 8.05
N GLU A 327 4.08 -11.05 8.82
CA GLU A 327 5.21 -11.78 9.40
C GLU A 327 4.76 -12.84 10.42
N GLY A 328 3.69 -12.57 11.16
CA GLY A 328 3.04 -13.55 12.05
C GLY A 328 2.46 -14.73 11.28
N ALA A 329 1.72 -14.45 10.20
CA ALA A 329 1.19 -15.45 9.27
C ALA A 329 2.29 -16.33 8.64
N GLU A 330 3.40 -15.72 8.23
CA GLU A 330 4.55 -16.44 7.70
C GLU A 330 5.22 -17.33 8.75
N SER A 331 5.37 -16.82 9.97
CA SER A 331 5.98 -17.54 11.08
C SER A 331 5.15 -18.77 11.44
N ALA A 332 3.83 -18.62 11.52
CA ALA A 332 2.90 -19.73 11.72
C ALA A 332 3.02 -20.76 10.58
N SER A 333 3.10 -20.31 9.33
CA SER A 333 3.29 -21.21 8.18
C SER A 333 4.62 -21.98 8.21
N LYS A 334 5.68 -21.42 8.82
CA LYS A 334 6.99 -22.11 9.02
C LYS A 334 6.91 -23.19 10.11
N THR A 335 5.88 -23.15 10.94
CA THR A 335 5.58 -24.13 12.01
C THR A 335 4.60 -25.19 11.52
N ILE A 336 3.47 -24.79 10.93
CA ILE A 336 2.40 -25.67 10.46
C ILE A 336 2.90 -26.66 9.40
N VAL A 337 3.65 -26.19 8.40
CA VAL A 337 4.03 -27.05 7.26
C VAL A 337 4.89 -28.24 7.69
N PRO A 338 6.02 -28.07 8.43
CA PRO A 338 6.79 -29.20 8.92
C PRO A 338 5.99 -30.14 9.83
N ASN A 339 5.08 -29.61 10.64
CA ASN A 339 4.26 -30.41 11.54
C ASN A 339 3.26 -31.29 10.77
N ILE A 340 2.58 -30.74 9.77
CA ILE A 340 1.70 -31.52 8.87
C ILE A 340 2.50 -32.57 8.10
N VAL A 341 3.67 -32.20 7.54
CA VAL A 341 4.51 -33.17 6.80
C VAL A 341 4.98 -34.30 7.71
N TYR A 342 5.38 -33.99 8.93
CA TYR A 342 5.77 -34.99 9.93
C TYR A 342 4.60 -35.91 10.27
N ASP A 343 3.42 -35.36 10.58
CA ASP A 343 2.24 -36.15 10.92
C ASP A 343 1.84 -37.10 9.77
N LEU A 344 1.87 -36.63 8.52
CA LEU A 344 1.41 -37.37 7.35
C LEU A 344 2.42 -38.37 6.78
N THR A 345 3.72 -38.11 6.94
CA THR A 345 4.78 -38.88 6.27
C THR A 345 5.80 -39.50 7.22
N GLN A 346 5.77 -39.12 8.51
CA GLN A 346 6.76 -39.49 9.52
C GLN A 346 8.19 -39.06 9.17
N LYS A 347 8.36 -38.15 8.21
CA LYS A 347 9.66 -37.59 7.81
C LYS A 347 9.86 -36.21 8.43
N GLY A 348 11.09 -35.96 8.88
CA GLY A 348 11.46 -34.69 9.49
C GLY A 348 11.22 -34.65 10.99
N GLN A 349 11.01 -33.45 11.53
CA GLN A 349 10.79 -33.21 12.96
C GLN A 349 9.73 -32.11 13.14
N ARG A 350 8.93 -32.24 14.20
CA ARG A 350 8.02 -31.18 14.63
C ARG A 350 8.81 -29.92 15.00
N LYS A 351 8.20 -28.77 14.76
CA LYS A 351 8.74 -27.46 15.09
C LYS A 351 7.73 -26.68 15.92
N GLU A 352 8.25 -26.04 16.95
CA GLU A 352 7.49 -25.07 17.75
C GLU A 352 7.37 -23.73 17.02
N PHE A 353 6.36 -22.96 17.38
CA PHE A 353 6.13 -21.61 16.91
C PHE A 353 7.23 -20.69 17.39
N LYS A 354 7.85 -19.99 16.42
CA LYS A 354 8.84 -18.96 16.71
C LYS A 354 8.56 -17.74 15.83
N GLY A 355 7.99 -16.71 16.45
CA GLY A 355 7.76 -15.43 15.79
C GLY A 355 9.08 -14.80 15.33
N ARG A 356 9.15 -14.45 14.05
CA ARG A 356 10.29 -13.70 13.49
C ARG A 356 9.77 -12.41 12.89
N TYR A 357 10.06 -11.31 13.57
CA TYR A 357 9.65 -9.96 13.18
C TYR A 357 10.89 -9.15 12.78
N GLN A 358 11.02 -8.84 11.50
CA GLN A 358 12.23 -8.24 10.92
C GLN A 358 12.18 -6.71 10.97
N GLY A 359 10.98 -6.16 10.96
CA GLY A 359 10.75 -4.73 10.97
C GLY A 359 9.44 -4.40 10.26
N TYR A 360 9.00 -3.17 10.41
CA TYR A 360 7.80 -2.66 9.76
C TYR A 360 7.96 -1.19 9.45
N ALA A 361 7.18 -0.74 8.47
CA ALA A 361 7.09 0.65 8.08
C ALA A 361 5.61 1.00 7.89
N VAL A 362 5.25 2.21 8.30
CA VAL A 362 3.92 2.80 8.18
C VAL A 362 4.08 3.97 7.21
N SER A 363 3.45 3.89 6.04
CA SER A 363 3.36 5.03 5.13
C SER A 363 2.50 6.14 5.74
N ILE A 364 2.86 7.38 5.43
CA ILE A 364 2.06 8.57 5.72
C ILE A 364 1.99 9.32 4.41
N GLY A 365 1.08 8.87 3.56
CA GLY A 365 1.06 9.23 2.15
C GLY A 365 2.12 8.51 1.35
N SER A 366 2.26 8.93 0.10
CA SER A 366 3.11 8.34 -0.93
C SER A 366 4.60 8.63 -0.77
N ARG A 367 4.96 9.67 0.00
CA ARG A 367 6.34 10.22 0.05
C ARG A 367 6.99 10.19 1.43
N TYR A 368 6.21 9.93 2.48
CA TYR A 368 6.70 9.91 3.85
C TYR A 368 6.33 8.58 4.52
N ALA A 369 7.18 8.12 5.43
CA ALA A 369 6.87 6.97 6.27
C ALA A 369 7.68 7.04 7.57
N VAL A 370 7.29 6.21 8.52
CA VAL A 370 8.06 5.93 9.73
C VAL A 370 8.15 4.42 9.94
N GLY A 371 9.28 3.93 10.44
CA GLY A 371 9.46 2.50 10.57
C GLY A 371 10.61 2.11 11.47
N ILE A 372 10.62 0.84 11.86
CA ILE A 372 11.68 0.24 12.68
C ILE A 372 12.17 -1.01 11.98
N LEU A 373 13.48 -1.10 11.83
CA LEU A 373 14.19 -2.25 11.28
C LEU A 373 14.93 -2.95 12.42
N TYR A 374 14.50 -4.17 12.77
CA TYR A 374 15.11 -4.99 13.81
C TYR A 374 16.15 -5.97 13.26
N GLN A 375 15.99 -6.44 12.02
CA GLN A 375 16.81 -7.52 11.48
C GLN A 375 16.91 -7.45 9.95
N ILE A 376 18.12 -7.62 9.42
CA ILE A 376 18.35 -7.85 7.98
C ILE A 376 18.83 -9.28 7.79
N GLY A 377 18.07 -10.10 7.07
CA GLY A 377 18.42 -11.50 6.89
C GLY A 377 18.58 -12.19 8.26
N ASN A 378 19.72 -12.82 8.54
CA ASN A 378 19.99 -13.45 9.84
C ASN A 378 20.68 -12.51 10.85
N PHE A 379 20.97 -11.27 10.48
CA PHE A 379 21.71 -10.33 11.32
C PHE A 379 20.76 -9.41 12.10
N LYS A 380 20.76 -9.55 13.43
CA LYS A 380 19.98 -8.67 14.32
C LYS A 380 20.67 -7.33 14.49
N ILE A 381 19.89 -6.26 14.36
CA ILE A 381 20.38 -4.88 14.41
C ILE A 381 20.07 -4.30 15.79
N GLY A 382 21.06 -4.38 16.69
CA GLY A 382 20.92 -3.90 18.06
C GLY A 382 19.79 -4.60 18.84
N LYS A 383 19.55 -4.14 20.07
CA LYS A 383 18.43 -4.64 20.89
C LYS A 383 17.09 -3.99 20.56
N SER A 384 17.11 -2.75 20.06
CA SER A 384 15.91 -1.92 19.85
C SER A 384 15.66 -1.57 18.38
N GLY A 385 16.40 -2.16 17.43
CA GLY A 385 16.32 -1.84 16.01
C GLY A 385 16.83 -0.44 15.65
N ILE A 386 16.92 -0.16 14.35
CA ILE A 386 17.17 1.19 13.81
C ILE A 386 15.82 1.82 13.45
N GLY A 387 15.61 3.05 13.90
CA GLY A 387 14.42 3.82 13.52
C GLY A 387 14.69 4.56 12.22
N LEU A 388 13.74 4.52 11.30
CA LEU A 388 13.80 5.18 9.99
C LEU A 388 12.62 6.15 9.90
N SER A 389 12.81 7.30 9.26
CA SER A 389 11.76 8.29 9.01
C SER A 389 11.96 8.99 7.67
N GLY A 390 10.87 9.48 7.09
CA GLY A 390 10.87 10.21 5.83
C GLY A 390 11.17 9.32 4.63
N PHE A 391 11.89 9.86 3.64
CA PHE A 391 12.17 9.18 2.37
C PHE A 391 12.80 7.79 2.53
N PHE A 392 13.76 7.62 3.45
CA PHE A 392 14.39 6.30 3.66
C PHE A 392 13.45 5.27 4.27
N ALA A 393 12.53 5.68 5.16
CA ALA A 393 11.50 4.78 5.67
C ALA A 393 10.48 4.42 4.58
N ASN A 394 10.17 5.37 3.70
CA ASN A 394 9.26 5.16 2.58
C ASN A 394 9.89 4.16 1.57
N MET A 395 11.16 4.32 1.22
CA MET A 395 11.89 3.30 0.45
C MET A 395 11.92 1.94 1.15
N PHE A 396 12.10 1.93 2.47
CA PHE A 396 12.08 0.69 3.25
C PHE A 396 10.71 -0.01 3.21
N LYS A 397 9.60 0.73 3.23
CA LYS A 397 8.25 0.18 2.99
C LYS A 397 8.17 -0.53 1.64
N HIS A 398 8.66 0.08 0.56
CA HIS A 398 8.66 -0.57 -0.74
C HIS A 398 9.57 -1.81 -0.79
N VAL A 399 10.71 -1.81 -0.09
CA VAL A 399 11.55 -3.02 0.04
C VAL A 399 10.81 -4.16 0.75
N ILE A 400 10.02 -3.85 1.79
CA ILE A 400 9.18 -4.84 2.48
C ILE A 400 8.14 -5.43 1.52
N ASN A 401 7.44 -4.59 0.76
CA ASN A 401 6.45 -5.05 -0.22
C ASN A 401 7.10 -5.91 -1.32
N ILE A 402 8.25 -5.48 -1.87
CA ILE A 402 9.04 -6.28 -2.83
C ILE A 402 9.38 -7.66 -2.26
N TYR A 403 9.81 -7.70 -0.99
CA TYR A 403 10.09 -8.96 -0.30
C TYR A 403 8.85 -9.85 -0.21
N PHE A 404 7.69 -9.31 0.17
CA PHE A 404 6.43 -10.07 0.20
C PHE A 404 6.01 -10.57 -1.20
N TYR A 405 6.17 -9.76 -2.24
CA TYR A 405 5.90 -10.17 -3.62
C TYR A 405 6.81 -11.31 -4.09
N LEU A 406 8.10 -11.24 -3.75
CA LEU A 406 9.07 -12.32 -4.02
C LEU A 406 8.69 -13.62 -3.29
N GLN A 407 8.13 -13.53 -2.08
CA GLN A 407 7.67 -14.71 -1.35
C GLN A 407 6.44 -15.38 -1.97
N ILE A 408 5.54 -14.60 -2.56
CA ILE A 408 4.41 -15.13 -3.35
C ILE A 408 4.92 -15.73 -4.69
N HIS A 409 6.21 -15.58 -5.01
CA HIS A 409 6.92 -16.09 -6.20
C HIS A 409 6.27 -15.66 -7.53
N SER A 410 5.70 -14.45 -7.55
CA SER A 410 5.16 -13.88 -8.79
C SER A 410 5.98 -12.67 -9.21
N PHE A 411 6.95 -12.91 -10.10
CA PHE A 411 7.68 -11.82 -10.78
C PHE A 411 6.75 -10.96 -11.64
N TYR A 412 5.64 -11.54 -12.13
CA TYR A 412 4.61 -10.81 -12.85
C TYR A 412 3.96 -9.74 -11.96
N TYR A 413 3.47 -10.12 -10.78
CA TYR A 413 2.86 -9.17 -9.85
C TYR A 413 3.87 -8.20 -9.24
N LEU A 414 5.12 -8.63 -9.02
CA LEU A 414 6.20 -7.74 -8.62
C LEU A 414 6.48 -6.67 -9.69
N GLY A 415 6.51 -7.06 -10.97
CA GLY A 415 6.72 -6.13 -12.08
C GLY A 415 5.61 -5.07 -12.17
N HIS A 416 4.35 -5.48 -12.01
CA HIS A 416 3.21 -4.54 -11.94
C HIS A 416 3.33 -3.62 -10.74
N TYR A 417 3.55 -4.17 -9.54
CA TYR A 417 3.79 -3.37 -8.34
C TYR A 417 4.87 -2.29 -8.56
N LEU A 418 6.04 -2.68 -9.06
CA LEU A 418 7.13 -1.72 -9.33
C LEU A 418 6.74 -0.67 -10.35
N ARG A 419 6.03 -1.08 -11.41
CA ARG A 419 5.58 -0.15 -12.45
C ARG A 419 4.58 0.86 -11.87
N ASP A 420 3.65 0.39 -11.07
CA ASP A 420 2.51 1.21 -10.64
C ASP A 420 2.91 2.16 -9.50
N GLU A 421 3.69 1.68 -8.53
CA GLU A 421 4.18 2.48 -7.41
C GLU A 421 5.21 3.54 -7.82
N PHE A 422 6.09 3.22 -8.78
CA PHE A 422 7.19 4.12 -9.14
C PHE A 422 6.96 4.90 -10.44
N PHE A 423 6.08 4.44 -11.34
CA PHE A 423 5.96 5.02 -12.69
C PHE A 423 4.53 5.31 -13.17
N ASN A 424 3.48 4.80 -12.53
CA ASN A 424 2.11 5.06 -12.96
C ASN A 424 1.22 5.68 -11.87
N ALA A 425 1.79 6.04 -10.72
CA ALA A 425 1.00 6.64 -9.65
C ALA A 425 0.35 7.95 -10.14
N PRO A 426 -0.97 8.11 -9.99
CA PRO A 426 -1.68 9.29 -10.45
C PRO A 426 -1.29 10.53 -9.63
N ASP A 427 -1.41 11.71 -10.24
CA ASP A 427 -1.20 13.02 -9.60
C ASP A 427 0.20 13.21 -8.96
N GLY A 428 1.20 12.47 -9.43
CA GLY A 428 2.55 12.52 -8.89
C GLY A 428 2.68 11.89 -7.50
N ARG A 429 1.72 11.07 -7.07
CA ARG A 429 1.72 10.35 -5.79
C ARG A 429 2.65 9.13 -5.80
N GLU A 430 3.86 9.30 -6.31
CA GLU A 430 4.95 8.35 -6.16
C GLU A 430 6.05 8.90 -5.23
N PRO A 431 6.96 8.04 -4.75
CA PRO A 431 8.05 8.46 -3.86
C PRO A 431 9.02 9.50 -4.43
N PHE A 432 9.09 9.60 -5.77
CA PHE A 432 10.00 10.49 -6.50
C PHE A 432 9.33 11.78 -7.00
N PHE A 433 8.27 12.25 -6.34
CA PHE A 433 7.70 13.59 -6.56
C PHE A 433 7.21 13.86 -8.00
N GLY A 434 6.65 12.88 -8.70
CA GLY A 434 6.22 13.08 -10.10
C GLY A 434 7.35 12.95 -11.14
N TRP A 435 8.60 12.70 -10.72
CA TRP A 435 9.74 12.64 -11.64
C TRP A 435 9.72 11.36 -12.48
N ALA A 436 9.26 10.26 -11.90
CA ALA A 436 9.27 8.95 -12.53
C ALA A 436 7.92 8.59 -13.16
N SER A 437 6.81 9.15 -12.66
CA SER A 437 5.46 8.91 -13.18
C SER A 437 5.11 9.80 -14.37
N ARG A 438 5.23 9.26 -15.60
CA ARG A 438 4.73 9.90 -16.83
C ARG A 438 4.25 8.84 -17.82
N HIS A 439 3.10 9.12 -18.46
CA HIS A 439 2.49 8.24 -19.48
C HIS A 439 3.41 7.88 -20.66
N ALA A 440 4.49 8.63 -20.88
CA ALA A 440 5.63 8.18 -21.68
C ALA A 440 6.83 8.04 -20.74
N ASN A 441 7.55 6.92 -20.77
CA ASN A 441 8.78 6.70 -19.99
C ASN A 441 9.93 7.58 -20.50
N VAL A 442 9.83 8.90 -20.29
CA VAL A 442 10.86 9.88 -20.65
C VAL A 442 12.11 9.74 -19.77
N LEU A 443 12.03 8.95 -18.68
CA LEU A 443 13.20 8.62 -17.86
C LEU A 443 14.32 7.98 -18.69
N PHE A 444 13.99 7.15 -19.68
CA PHE A 444 15.00 6.49 -20.51
C PHE A 444 15.71 7.45 -21.48
N THR A 445 15.17 8.65 -21.70
CA THR A 445 15.86 9.68 -22.49
C THR A 445 16.75 10.59 -21.64
N LEU A 446 16.76 10.45 -20.30
CA LEU A 446 17.66 11.20 -19.41
C LEU A 446 19.15 10.91 -19.67
N PRO A 447 19.61 9.64 -19.75
CA PRO A 447 21.01 9.36 -20.08
C PRO A 447 21.38 9.94 -21.45
N LEU A 448 20.49 9.79 -22.44
CA LEU A 448 20.67 10.36 -23.78
C LEU A 448 20.79 11.89 -23.73
N ARG A 449 19.94 12.56 -22.95
CA ARG A 449 19.95 14.02 -22.75
C ARG A 449 21.28 14.48 -22.17
N ILE A 450 21.78 13.82 -21.13
CA ILE A 450 23.05 14.18 -20.46
C ILE A 450 24.22 13.99 -21.42
N VAL A 451 24.30 12.84 -22.10
CA VAL A 451 25.37 12.55 -23.07
C VAL A 451 25.34 13.55 -24.21
N LEU A 452 24.16 13.83 -24.77
CA LEU A 452 23.98 14.79 -25.86
C LEU A 452 24.34 16.21 -25.42
N GLY A 453 23.97 16.62 -24.20
CA GLY A 453 24.34 17.91 -23.62
C GLY A 453 25.85 18.06 -23.45
N ILE A 454 26.52 17.06 -22.88
CA ILE A 454 27.98 17.04 -22.75
C ILE A 454 28.64 17.12 -24.13
N THR A 455 28.10 16.39 -25.12
CA THR A 455 28.61 16.41 -26.49
C THR A 455 28.49 17.81 -27.11
N TRP A 456 27.34 18.47 -26.98
CA TRP A 456 27.19 19.85 -27.46
C TRP A 456 28.12 20.84 -26.75
N ILE A 457 28.38 20.66 -25.46
CA ILE A 457 29.36 21.47 -24.70
C ILE A 457 30.77 21.28 -25.27
N THR A 458 31.20 20.05 -25.54
CA THR A 458 32.56 19.79 -26.03
C THR A 458 32.77 20.35 -27.44
N PHE A 459 31.85 20.10 -28.37
CA PHE A 459 31.89 20.66 -29.72
C PHE A 459 31.79 22.20 -29.72
N GLY A 460 30.88 22.73 -28.89
CA GLY A 460 30.67 24.17 -28.76
C GLY A 460 31.91 24.86 -28.21
N SER A 461 32.45 24.38 -27.09
CA SER A 461 33.62 24.98 -26.43
C SER A 461 34.84 25.01 -27.36
N ALA A 462 35.13 23.91 -28.06
CA ALA A 462 36.20 23.85 -29.05
C ALA A 462 36.03 24.91 -30.16
N SER A 463 34.78 25.12 -30.61
CA SER A 463 34.45 26.12 -31.64
C SER A 463 34.46 27.56 -31.12
N VAL A 464 34.17 27.79 -29.83
CA VAL A 464 34.29 29.10 -29.17
C VAL A 464 35.74 29.53 -29.10
N PHE A 465 36.65 28.62 -28.75
CA PHE A 465 38.10 28.91 -28.76
C PHE A 465 38.62 29.26 -30.17
N ALA A 466 37.92 28.84 -31.22
CA ALA A 466 38.20 29.20 -32.61
C ALA A 466 37.49 30.50 -33.06
N GLY A 467 36.82 31.24 -32.17
CA GLY A 467 36.18 32.53 -32.46
C GLY A 467 34.81 32.43 -33.14
N SER A 468 34.17 31.26 -33.15
CA SER A 468 32.89 31.04 -33.83
C SER A 468 31.69 31.30 -32.93
N TRP A 469 30.80 32.22 -33.35
CA TRP A 469 29.51 32.47 -32.68
C TRP A 469 28.62 31.22 -32.64
N ILE A 470 28.77 30.34 -33.62
CA ILE A 470 28.08 29.03 -33.70
C ILE A 470 28.48 28.16 -32.51
N GLY A 471 29.76 28.21 -32.09
CA GLY A 471 30.26 27.50 -30.91
C GLY A 471 29.58 27.92 -29.62
N VAL A 472 29.27 29.22 -29.48
CA VAL A 472 28.58 29.76 -28.30
C VAL A 472 27.17 29.19 -28.21
N VAL A 473 26.44 29.15 -29.33
CA VAL A 473 25.09 28.56 -29.39
C VAL A 473 25.12 27.09 -29.02
N MET A 474 26.07 26.31 -29.57
CA MET A 474 26.25 24.89 -29.25
C MET A 474 26.55 24.65 -27.76
N ALA A 475 27.45 25.43 -27.17
CA ALA A 475 27.78 25.30 -25.76
C ALA A 475 26.58 25.63 -24.86
N LEU A 476 25.80 26.66 -25.20
CA LEU A 476 24.60 27.05 -24.46
C LEU A 476 23.51 25.97 -24.52
N ILE A 477 23.20 25.42 -25.70
CA ILE A 477 22.21 24.32 -25.79
C ILE A 477 22.70 23.08 -25.05
N GLY A 478 24.01 22.82 -25.04
CA GLY A 478 24.59 21.70 -24.30
C GLY A 478 24.39 21.85 -22.80
N TRP A 479 24.64 23.03 -22.24
CA TRP A 479 24.35 23.33 -20.83
C TRP A 479 22.87 23.22 -20.48
N PHE A 480 21.99 23.75 -21.35
CA PHE A 480 20.55 23.62 -21.22
C PHE A 480 20.08 22.15 -21.22
N MET A 481 20.63 21.31 -22.09
CA MET A 481 20.33 19.88 -22.10
C MET A 481 20.90 19.16 -20.87
N THR A 482 22.14 19.43 -20.45
CA THR A 482 22.75 18.77 -19.28
C THR A 482 21.94 19.03 -18.00
N PHE A 483 21.63 20.30 -17.72
CA PHE A 483 20.83 20.67 -16.54
C PHE A 483 19.32 20.52 -16.73
N GLY A 484 18.88 20.20 -17.96
CA GLY A 484 17.48 20.01 -18.29
C GLY A 484 16.64 21.27 -18.16
N LEU A 485 17.14 22.41 -18.67
CA LEU A 485 16.45 23.70 -18.74
C LEU A 485 16.09 24.02 -20.20
N PHE A 486 14.84 24.34 -20.50
CA PHE A 486 14.27 24.52 -21.84
C PHE A 486 14.61 23.37 -22.79
N THR A 487 14.53 22.14 -22.31
CA THR A 487 15.07 20.96 -23.01
C THR A 487 14.44 20.72 -24.38
N SER A 488 13.14 20.96 -24.54
CA SER A 488 12.46 20.84 -25.84
C SER A 488 12.92 21.91 -26.84
N VAL A 489 13.18 23.14 -26.37
CA VAL A 489 13.71 24.22 -27.21
C VAL A 489 15.18 23.94 -27.56
N ALA A 490 15.99 23.53 -26.58
CA ALA A 490 17.38 23.16 -26.79
C ALA A 490 17.52 21.97 -27.76
N GLY A 491 16.62 20.98 -27.67
CA GLY A 491 16.55 19.87 -28.62
C GLY A 491 16.20 20.32 -30.04
N PHE A 492 15.22 21.22 -30.21
CA PHE A 492 14.89 21.76 -31.52
C PHE A 492 16.07 22.54 -32.14
N VAL A 493 16.72 23.41 -31.35
CA VAL A 493 17.91 24.12 -31.80
C VAL A 493 19.05 23.14 -32.10
N GLY A 494 19.21 22.09 -31.30
CA GLY A 494 20.17 21.00 -31.54
C GLY A 494 19.99 20.33 -32.91
N ILE A 495 18.75 20.05 -33.33
CA ILE A 495 18.45 19.52 -34.67
C ILE A 495 18.96 20.49 -35.75
N VAL A 496 18.64 21.78 -35.62
CA VAL A 496 19.10 22.82 -36.57
C VAL A 496 20.63 22.87 -36.60
N MET A 497 21.27 22.87 -35.43
CA MET A 497 22.73 22.90 -35.31
C MET A 497 23.40 21.67 -35.92
N THR A 498 22.77 20.49 -35.85
CA THR A 498 23.28 19.28 -36.51
C THR A 498 23.40 19.48 -38.01
N PHE A 499 22.36 20.00 -38.66
CA PHE A 499 22.40 20.26 -40.11
C PHE A 499 23.41 21.35 -40.48
N VAL A 500 23.54 22.40 -39.66
CA VAL A 500 24.55 23.45 -39.86
C VAL A 500 25.96 22.88 -39.74
N LEU A 501 26.24 22.06 -38.72
CA LEU A 501 27.53 21.40 -38.56
C LEU A 501 27.85 20.49 -39.74
N MET A 502 26.90 19.66 -40.16
CA MET A 502 27.08 18.76 -41.31
C MET A 502 27.41 19.51 -42.60
N ALA A 503 26.84 20.69 -42.81
CA ALA A 503 27.14 21.55 -43.96
C ALA A 503 28.57 22.11 -43.90
N ILE A 504 29.10 22.37 -42.70
CA ILE A 504 30.45 22.93 -42.48
C ILE A 504 31.53 21.84 -42.54
N THR A 505 31.32 20.71 -41.87
CA THR A 505 32.34 19.66 -41.69
C THR A 505 32.45 18.68 -42.86
N ARG A 506 31.55 18.77 -43.85
CA ARG A 506 31.46 17.88 -45.01
C ARG A 506 31.48 16.39 -44.63
N SER A 507 30.28 15.87 -44.34
CA SER A 507 29.92 14.44 -44.41
C SER A 507 30.55 13.49 -43.39
N ASP A 508 30.56 13.86 -42.10
CA ASP A 508 30.59 12.85 -41.04
C ASP A 508 29.18 12.33 -40.77
N ILE A 509 28.91 11.10 -41.20
CA ILE A 509 27.60 10.44 -41.02
C ILE A 509 27.23 10.27 -39.55
N THR A 510 28.21 10.27 -38.64
CA THR A 510 27.95 10.13 -37.20
C THR A 510 27.23 11.36 -36.62
N LEU A 511 27.44 12.55 -37.19
CA LEU A 511 26.73 13.77 -36.80
C LEU A 511 25.23 13.68 -37.08
N PHE A 512 24.82 12.89 -38.09
CA PHE A 512 23.40 12.69 -38.40
C PHE A 512 22.64 12.09 -37.21
N LEU A 513 23.29 11.30 -36.35
CA LEU A 513 22.66 10.70 -35.17
C LEU A 513 22.25 11.74 -34.11
N PHE A 514 22.80 12.96 -34.16
CA PHE A 514 22.46 14.02 -33.20
C PHE A 514 21.06 14.58 -33.42
N ALA A 515 20.57 14.61 -34.66
CA ALA A 515 19.22 15.07 -34.97
C ALA A 515 18.12 14.15 -34.38
N PRO A 516 18.09 12.82 -34.63
CA PRO A 516 17.13 11.92 -34.00
C PRO A 516 17.33 11.82 -32.48
N ALA A 517 18.57 11.92 -31.97
CA ALA A 517 18.82 11.99 -30.54
C ALA A 517 18.22 13.26 -29.90
N SER A 518 18.40 14.41 -30.56
CA SER A 518 17.81 15.69 -30.12
C SER A 518 16.28 15.64 -30.16
N LEU A 519 15.70 15.03 -31.20
CA LEU A 519 14.27 14.80 -31.31
C LEU A 519 13.73 13.92 -30.17
N ALA A 520 14.42 12.83 -29.84
CA ALA A 520 14.02 11.95 -28.73
C ALA A 520 14.04 12.67 -27.36
N VAL A 521 15.01 13.56 -27.16
CA VAL A 521 15.17 14.36 -25.94
C VAL A 521 14.08 15.43 -25.79
N MET A 522 13.50 15.91 -26.89
CA MET A 522 12.38 16.87 -26.89
C MET A 522 11.11 16.35 -26.24
N ASN A 523 10.98 15.04 -26.02
CA ASN A 523 9.84 14.40 -25.37
C ASN A 523 9.70 14.70 -23.86
N GLY A 524 10.26 15.82 -23.38
CA GLY A 524 10.09 16.31 -22.01
C GLY A 524 11.11 15.79 -20.99
N SER A 525 12.28 15.31 -21.43
CA SER A 525 13.30 14.72 -20.56
C SER A 525 13.87 15.68 -19.51
N GLY A 526 13.82 16.99 -19.77
CA GLY A 526 14.14 18.04 -18.79
C GLY A 526 13.26 18.00 -17.54
N ARG A 527 12.00 17.62 -17.71
CA ARG A 527 11.00 17.63 -16.64
C ARG A 527 11.05 16.38 -15.75
N VAL A 528 11.91 15.40 -16.06
CA VAL A 528 12.15 14.18 -15.26
C VAL A 528 13.18 14.47 -14.16
N LEU A 529 14.40 14.84 -14.57
CA LEU A 529 15.48 15.19 -13.64
C LEU A 529 16.23 16.38 -14.22
N GLY A 530 15.72 17.59 -14.00
CA GLY A 530 16.24 18.82 -14.58
C GLY A 530 15.45 20.04 -14.14
N LEU A 531 15.94 21.23 -14.50
CA LEU A 531 15.34 22.50 -14.09
C LEU A 531 13.94 22.73 -14.68
N ASP A 532 13.62 22.12 -15.81
CA ASP A 532 12.30 22.20 -16.44
C ASP A 532 11.17 21.70 -15.54
N TYR A 533 11.45 20.81 -14.58
CA TYR A 533 10.47 20.39 -13.59
C TYR A 533 9.94 21.56 -12.76
N TRP A 534 10.80 22.52 -12.40
CA TRP A 534 10.43 23.69 -11.61
C TRP A 534 10.06 24.87 -12.50
N VAL A 535 10.85 25.11 -13.54
CA VAL A 535 10.77 26.30 -14.39
C VAL A 535 9.55 26.25 -15.31
N MET A 536 9.24 25.11 -15.92
CA MET A 536 8.11 25.03 -16.86
C MET A 536 6.75 25.22 -16.17
N PRO A 537 6.42 24.55 -15.05
CA PRO A 537 5.17 24.81 -14.35
C PRO A 537 5.10 26.21 -13.74
N TRP A 538 6.24 26.80 -13.35
CA TRP A 538 6.28 28.20 -12.89
C TRP A 538 5.95 29.18 -14.03
N LEU A 539 6.55 28.99 -15.21
CA LEU A 539 6.26 29.75 -16.42
C LEU A 539 4.79 29.58 -16.84
N GLU A 540 4.32 28.33 -16.91
CA GLU A 540 2.92 28.02 -17.26
C GLU A 540 1.96 28.69 -16.28
N ARG A 541 2.22 28.63 -14.96
CA ARG A 541 1.38 29.34 -13.96
C ARG A 541 1.42 30.86 -14.17
N LYS A 542 2.60 31.46 -14.35
CA LYS A 542 2.72 32.92 -14.53
C LYS A 542 2.07 33.41 -15.82
N LEU A 543 2.25 32.70 -16.93
CA LEU A 543 1.70 33.04 -18.25
C LEU A 543 0.22 32.69 -18.37
N ASN A 544 -0.25 31.60 -17.75
CA ASN A 544 -1.68 31.27 -17.73
C ASN A 544 -2.46 32.23 -16.84
N ILE A 545 -1.95 32.65 -15.66
CA ILE A 545 -2.65 33.63 -14.81
C ILE A 545 -2.90 34.95 -15.55
N THR A 546 -2.04 35.32 -16.50
CA THR A 546 -2.22 36.53 -17.31
C THR A 546 -3.25 36.38 -18.44
N LEU A 547 -3.62 35.17 -18.84
CA LEU A 547 -4.52 34.89 -19.97
C LEU A 547 -5.85 34.25 -19.55
N HIS A 548 -5.85 33.43 -18.49
CA HIS A 548 -7.00 32.73 -17.93
C HIS A 548 -7.04 32.98 -16.42
N GLY A 549 -8.17 33.46 -15.91
CA GLY A 549 -8.35 33.73 -14.47
C GLY A 549 -8.18 32.47 -13.61
N LYS A 550 -7.95 32.65 -12.31
CA LYS A 550 -7.97 31.52 -11.37
C LYS A 550 -9.42 31.06 -11.16
N GLN A 551 -9.69 29.78 -11.38
CA GLN A 551 -10.95 29.17 -10.94
C GLN A 551 -11.04 29.32 -9.42
N LYS A 552 -12.10 29.97 -8.94
CA LYS A 552 -12.35 30.17 -7.52
C LYS A 552 -13.80 29.81 -7.23
N SER A 553 -13.97 29.01 -6.19
CA SER A 553 -15.23 28.75 -5.51
C SER A 553 -15.95 30.04 -5.12
N VAL A 554 -17.10 30.34 -5.72
CA VAL A 554 -17.97 31.47 -5.34
C VAL A 554 -19.32 30.93 -4.89
N TYR A 555 -19.37 30.37 -3.67
CA TYR A 555 -20.58 29.70 -3.16
C TYR A 555 -21.40 30.57 -2.19
N ASN A 556 -20.77 31.49 -1.46
CA ASN A 556 -21.41 32.29 -0.40
C ASN A 556 -21.98 33.65 -0.84
N ASP A 557 -21.97 33.95 -2.14
CA ASP A 557 -22.41 35.25 -2.65
C ASP A 557 -23.92 35.34 -2.91
N TYR A 558 -24.66 34.22 -2.78
CA TYR A 558 -26.13 34.22 -2.87
C TYR A 558 -26.82 34.90 -1.68
N ASN A 559 -26.21 34.87 -0.48
CA ASN A 559 -26.75 35.51 0.73
C ASN A 559 -26.17 36.91 0.98
N LYS A 560 -25.31 37.43 0.09
CA LYS A 560 -24.66 38.74 0.23
C LYS A 560 -25.35 39.88 -0.55
N LYS A 561 -26.60 39.69 -0.99
CA LYS A 561 -27.39 40.74 -1.64
C LYS A 561 -28.46 41.31 -0.71
#